data_AF-A0A946WVP7-F1
#
_entry.id   AF-A0A946WVP7-F1
#
_cell.length_a   1.000
_cell.length_b   1.000
_cell.length_c   1.000
_cell.angle_alpha   90.00
_cell.angle_beta   90.00
_cell.angle_gamma   90.00
#
_symmetry.space_group_name_H-M   'P 1'
#
loop_
_entity.id
_entity.type
_entity.pdbx_description
1 polymer ?
#
loop_
_entity_poly.entity_id
_entity_poly.type
_entity_poly.pdbx_seq_one_letter_code
_entity_poly.pdbx_strand_id
1 'polypeptide(L)'
;MIKKIILLVIFLISIKITHAQEIINISGNSITVQEFKNTLMKNNHNREITKEYLDEYVELFINYKLKVLQAKEMGLDREESFVSELEMYRKQLAKPYLQAKEFKEDLVNEAYERMRYDVSASHILFKLDENSTPSDTLLKYNIAKKV
;
A
#
# COMPACT_ATOMS: atom_id res chain seq x y z
N MET A 1 6.95 -15.57 45.44
CA MET A 1 7.15 -14.57 44.36
C MET A 1 8.39 -14.85 43.52
N ILE A 2 9.55 -15.14 44.12
CA ILE A 2 10.82 -15.40 43.40
C ILE A 2 10.73 -16.51 42.33
N LYS A 3 10.02 -17.62 42.59
CA LYS A 3 9.82 -18.70 41.59
C LYS A 3 9.06 -18.23 40.33
N LYS A 4 8.12 -17.29 40.45
CA LYS A 4 7.38 -16.73 39.32
C LYS A 4 8.24 -15.76 38.50
N ILE A 5 9.15 -15.03 39.16
CA ILE A 5 10.11 -14.14 38.51
C ILE A 5 11.14 -14.95 37.71
N ILE A 6 11.65 -16.05 38.28
CA ILE A 6 12.56 -16.96 37.58
C ILE A 6 11.89 -17.58 36.33
N LEU A 7 10.62 -18.00 36.45
CA LEU A 7 9.87 -18.53 35.31
C LEU A 7 9.65 -17.48 34.20
N LEU A 8 9.39 -16.22 34.57
CA LEU A 8 9.25 -15.11 33.62
C LEU A 8 10.57 -14.81 32.89
N VAL A 9 11.70 -14.87 33.60
CA VAL A 9 13.04 -14.65 33.03
C VAL A 9 13.41 -15.80 32.06
N ILE A 10 13.10 -17.04 32.41
CA ILE A 10 13.30 -18.19 31.51
C ILE A 10 12.42 -18.05 30.26
N PHE A 11 11.16 -17.62 30.41
CA PHE A 11 10.26 -17.37 29.27
C PHE A 11 10.76 -16.24 28.36
N LEU A 12 11.34 -15.17 28.93
CA LEU A 12 11.93 -14.05 28.17
C LEU A 12 13.20 -14.45 27.41
N ILE A 13 14.00 -15.39 27.95
CA ILE A 13 15.20 -15.91 27.28
C ILE A 13 14.82 -16.83 26.10
N SER A 14 13.73 -17.59 26.23
CA SER A 14 13.25 -18.49 25.16
C SER A 14 12.68 -17.76 23.93
N ILE A 15 12.36 -16.47 24.02
CA ILE A 15 11.81 -15.68 22.89
C ILE A 15 12.89 -15.33 21.83
N LYS A 16 14.18 -15.57 22.10
CA LYS A 16 15.29 -15.06 21.28
C LYS A 16 15.85 -16.00 20.21
N ILE A 17 15.32 -17.20 20.00
CA ILE A 17 15.91 -18.17 19.04
C ILE A 17 14.87 -18.67 18.03
N THR A 18 14.31 -17.76 17.26
CA THR A 18 13.69 -18.08 15.96
C THR A 18 14.60 -17.56 14.86
N HIS A 19 15.60 -18.36 14.49
CA HIS A 19 16.39 -18.09 13.28
C HIS A 19 15.55 -18.50 12.07
N ALA A 20 15.34 -17.57 11.14
CA ALA A 20 14.71 -17.88 9.87
C ALA A 20 15.59 -18.90 9.13
N GLN A 21 14.99 -19.99 8.66
CA GLN A 21 15.72 -21.00 7.90
C GLN A 21 16.27 -20.38 6.62
N GLU A 22 17.58 -20.45 6.46
CA GLU A 22 18.28 -20.03 5.25
C GLU A 22 18.24 -21.17 4.22
N ILE A 23 18.00 -20.84 2.95
CA ILE A 23 17.88 -21.83 1.88
C ILE A 23 18.94 -21.66 0.81
N ILE A 24 19.38 -20.42 0.53
CA ILE A 24 20.37 -20.10 -0.51
C ILE A 24 21.24 -18.94 0.00
N ASN A 25 22.56 -19.01 -0.24
CA ASN A 25 23.47 -17.88 -0.07
C ASN A 25 23.98 -17.41 -1.44
N ILE A 26 23.81 -16.13 -1.76
CA ILE A 26 24.25 -15.53 -3.02
C ILE A 26 25.17 -14.35 -2.72
N SER A 27 26.47 -14.52 -3.02
CA SER A 27 27.50 -13.50 -2.83
C SER A 27 27.51 -12.88 -1.42
N GLY A 28 27.34 -13.71 -0.39
CA GLY A 28 27.31 -13.27 1.02
C GLY A 28 25.94 -12.81 1.52
N ASN A 29 24.93 -12.75 0.65
CA ASN A 29 23.55 -12.45 1.06
C ASN A 29 22.79 -13.77 1.28
N SER A 30 22.41 -14.03 2.54
CA SER A 30 21.60 -15.19 2.85
C SER A 30 20.12 -14.92 2.61
N ILE A 31 19.49 -15.84 1.89
CA ILE A 31 18.08 -15.77 1.49
C ILE A 31 17.31 -16.78 2.33
N THR A 32 16.28 -16.28 3.01
CA THR A 32 15.42 -17.11 3.86
C THR A 32 14.39 -17.87 3.04
N VAL A 33 13.92 -19.00 3.58
CA VAL A 33 12.79 -19.76 3.01
C VAL A 33 11.58 -18.85 2.80
N GLN A 34 11.31 -17.94 3.74
CA GLN A 34 10.17 -17.03 3.65
C GLN A 34 10.30 -16.05 2.48
N GLU A 35 11.48 -15.47 2.27
CA GLU A 35 11.72 -14.57 1.14
C GLU A 35 11.56 -15.29 -0.20
N PHE A 36 12.16 -16.46 -0.33
CA PHE A 36 12.04 -17.28 -1.53
C PHE A 36 10.58 -17.64 -1.82
N LYS A 37 9.87 -18.15 -0.80
CA LYS A 37 8.44 -18.51 -0.91
C LYS A 37 7.58 -17.30 -1.26
N ASN A 38 7.82 -16.14 -0.66
CA ASN A 38 7.08 -14.91 -0.98
C ASN A 38 7.26 -14.51 -2.44
N THR A 39 8.47 -14.64 -2.98
CA THR A 39 8.77 -14.29 -4.38
C THR A 39 8.18 -15.31 -5.35
N LEU A 40 8.22 -16.60 -5.00
CA LEU A 40 7.61 -17.69 -5.77
C LEU A 40 6.09 -17.50 -5.86
N MET A 41 5.43 -17.28 -4.73
CA MET A 41 3.97 -17.20 -4.65
C MET A 41 3.40 -15.90 -5.26
N LYS A 42 4.17 -14.81 -5.30
CA LYS A 42 3.73 -13.55 -5.93
C LYS A 42 3.42 -13.71 -7.42
N ASN A 43 4.13 -14.61 -8.11
CA ASN A 43 4.01 -14.80 -9.56
C ASN A 43 3.33 -16.12 -9.95
N ASN A 44 3.16 -17.05 -9.00
CA ASN A 44 2.52 -18.33 -9.26
C ASN A 44 1.02 -18.26 -8.95
N HIS A 45 0.22 -17.86 -9.94
CA HIS A 45 -1.22 -17.70 -9.75
C HIS A 45 -2.03 -18.99 -9.91
N ASN A 46 -1.53 -20.04 -10.58
CA ASN A 46 -2.31 -21.25 -10.91
C ASN A 46 -1.48 -22.51 -11.27
N ARG A 47 -0.16 -22.56 -11.03
CA ARG A 47 0.63 -23.76 -11.33
C ARG A 47 0.83 -24.62 -10.10
N GLU A 48 0.61 -25.92 -10.26
CA GLU A 48 1.04 -26.92 -9.29
C GLU A 48 2.56 -26.82 -9.11
N ILE A 49 3.02 -26.79 -7.85
CA ILE A 49 4.44 -26.65 -7.53
C ILE A 49 5.06 -28.04 -7.58
N THR A 50 5.58 -28.43 -8.74
CA THR A 50 6.37 -29.66 -8.92
C THR A 50 7.83 -29.42 -8.59
N LYS A 51 8.60 -30.50 -8.41
CA LYS A 51 10.05 -30.41 -8.18
C LYS A 51 10.76 -29.76 -9.37
N GLU A 52 10.41 -30.17 -10.59
CA GLU A 52 11.00 -29.65 -11.82
C GLU A 52 10.78 -28.14 -11.95
N TYR A 53 9.56 -27.67 -11.64
CA TYR A 53 9.26 -26.24 -11.62
C TYR A 53 10.07 -25.48 -10.57
N LEU A 54 10.26 -26.07 -9.38
CA LEU A 54 11.09 -25.47 -8.33
C LEU A 54 12.56 -25.38 -8.76
N ASP A 55 13.11 -26.43 -9.36
CA ASP A 55 14.50 -26.47 -9.82
C ASP A 55 14.75 -25.37 -10.87
N GLU A 56 13.86 -25.23 -11.86
CA GLU A 56 13.92 -24.14 -12.86
C GLU A 56 13.78 -22.75 -12.22
N TYR A 57 12.85 -22.60 -11.27
CA TYR A 57 12.62 -21.32 -10.60
C TYR A 57 13.81 -20.90 -9.73
N VAL A 58 14.48 -21.85 -9.06
CA VAL A 58 15.67 -21.58 -8.25
C VAL A 58 16.78 -20.98 -9.12
N GLU A 59 17.02 -21.54 -10.31
CA GLU A 59 18.02 -21.01 -11.24
C GLU A 59 17.67 -19.58 -11.70
N LEU A 60 16.41 -19.35 -12.09
CA LEU A 60 15.92 -18.02 -12.46
C LEU A 60 16.09 -17.02 -11.31
N PHE A 61 15.76 -17.43 -10.09
CA PHE A 61 15.85 -16.61 -8.90
C PHE A 61 17.31 -16.24 -8.57
N ILE A 62 18.24 -17.19 -8.66
CA ILE A 62 19.68 -16.94 -8.48
C ILE A 62 20.18 -15.92 -9.51
N ASN A 63 19.88 -16.15 -10.79
CA ASN A 63 20.28 -15.24 -11.88
C ASN A 63 19.70 -13.84 -11.70
N TYR A 64 18.44 -13.73 -11.27
CA TYR A 64 17.81 -12.46 -10.94
C TYR A 64 18.56 -11.72 -9.82
N LYS A 65 18.86 -12.41 -8.71
CA LYS A 65 19.57 -11.82 -7.57
C LYS A 65 20.97 -11.36 -7.93
N LEU A 66 21.72 -12.15 -8.70
CA LEU A 66 23.04 -11.77 -9.19
C LEU A 66 23.00 -10.49 -10.05
N LYS A 67 22.04 -10.38 -10.97
CA LYS A 67 21.86 -9.16 -11.79
C LYS A 67 21.54 -7.93 -10.94
N VAL A 68 20.70 -8.08 -9.91
CA VAL A 68 20.39 -6.99 -8.98
C VAL A 68 21.61 -6.56 -8.17
N LEU A 69 22.43 -7.51 -7.72
CA LEU A 69 23.67 -7.21 -7.00
C LEU A 69 24.64 -6.44 -7.90
N GLN A 70 24.87 -6.93 -9.12
CA GLN A 70 25.75 -6.26 -10.08
C GLN A 70 25.26 -4.84 -10.42
N ALA A 71 23.95 -4.67 -10.63
CA ALA A 71 23.37 -3.35 -10.90
C ALA A 71 23.60 -2.36 -9.75
N LYS A 72 23.52 -2.82 -8.50
CA LYS A 72 23.80 -2.01 -7.31
C LYS A 72 25.29 -1.69 -7.15
N GLU A 73 26.16 -2.65 -7.45
CA GLU A 73 27.61 -2.42 -7.46
C GLU A 73 28.00 -1.36 -8.52
N MET A 74 27.30 -1.35 -9.66
CA MET A 74 27.43 -0.32 -10.69
C MET A 74 26.76 1.02 -10.31
N GLY A 75 26.01 1.08 -9.20
CA GLY A 75 25.33 2.29 -8.75
C GLY A 75 24.09 2.68 -9.56
N LEU A 76 23.53 1.77 -10.36
CA LEU A 76 22.35 2.03 -11.20
C LEU A 76 21.10 2.37 -10.37
N ASP A 77 21.05 1.89 -9.12
CA ASP A 77 19.99 2.21 -8.16
C ASP A 77 20.03 3.67 -7.66
N ARG A 78 21.07 4.43 -8.00
CA ARG A 78 21.25 5.84 -7.62
C ARG A 78 21.09 6.79 -8.80
N GLU A 79 20.88 6.29 -10.00
CA GLU A 79 20.61 7.14 -11.16
C GLU A 79 19.29 7.92 -10.94
N GLU A 80 19.29 9.19 -11.36
CA GLU A 80 18.14 10.07 -11.17
C GLU A 80 16.87 9.54 -11.85
N SER A 81 17.03 8.92 -13.02
CA SER A 81 15.95 8.23 -13.75
C SER A 81 15.30 7.12 -12.91
N PHE A 82 16.11 6.24 -12.33
CA PHE A 82 15.65 5.13 -11.49
C PHE A 82 14.98 5.64 -10.21
N VAL A 83 15.60 6.61 -9.52
CA VAL A 83 15.03 7.19 -8.29
C VAL A 83 13.67 7.85 -8.56
N SER A 84 13.57 8.60 -9.66
CA SER A 84 12.32 9.26 -10.07
C SER A 84 11.21 8.26 -10.40
N GLU A 85 11.54 7.20 -11.14
CA GLU A 85 10.61 6.13 -11.47
C GLU A 85 10.15 5.37 -10.21
N LEU A 86 11.08 5.04 -9.32
CA LEU A 86 10.78 4.37 -8.05
C LEU A 86 9.86 5.22 -7.16
N GLU A 87 10.07 6.53 -7.10
CA GLU A 87 9.19 7.45 -6.36
C GLU A 87 7.78 7.47 -6.96
N MET A 88 7.68 7.50 -8.30
CA MET A 88 6.39 7.45 -9.00
C MET A 88 5.62 6.17 -8.65
N TYR A 89 6.27 5.01 -8.73
CA TYR A 89 5.63 3.74 -8.37
C TYR A 89 5.19 3.70 -6.90
N ARG A 90 6.02 4.21 -5.98
CA ARG A 90 5.65 4.32 -4.55
C ARG A 90 4.39 5.17 -4.35
N LYS A 91 4.32 6.34 -4.99
CA LYS A 91 3.14 7.22 -4.93
C LYS A 91 1.89 6.51 -5.44
N GLN A 92 1.98 5.80 -6.55
CA GLN A 92 0.84 5.08 -7.13
C GLN A 92 0.35 3.94 -6.22
N LEU A 93 1.27 3.14 -5.69
CA LEU A 93 0.95 2.02 -4.81
C LEU A 93 0.45 2.46 -3.43
N ALA A 94 0.81 3.66 -2.98
CA ALA A 94 0.33 4.23 -1.72
C ALA A 94 -1.12 4.75 -1.79
N LYS A 95 -1.63 5.11 -2.97
CA LYS A 95 -2.98 5.71 -3.15
C LYS A 95 -4.09 4.93 -2.42
N PRO A 96 -4.18 3.59 -2.51
CA PRO A 96 -5.25 2.84 -1.83
C PRO A 96 -5.17 2.89 -0.30
N TYR A 97 -4.00 3.15 0.27
CA TYR A 97 -3.78 3.25 1.71
C TYR A 97 -4.08 4.66 2.26
N LEU A 98 -4.03 5.68 1.40
CA LEU A 98 -4.34 7.07 1.77
C LEU A 98 -5.85 7.38 1.68
N GLN A 99 -6.63 6.54 1.01
CA GLN A 99 -8.09 6.67 1.00
C GLN A 99 -8.67 6.12 2.30
N ALA A 100 -9.31 6.98 3.09
CA ALA A 100 -10.09 6.55 4.25
C ALA A 100 -11.17 5.56 3.79
N LYS A 101 -11.02 4.29 4.19
CA LYS A 101 -12.00 3.24 3.85
C LYS A 101 -13.34 3.48 4.55
N GLU A 102 -13.33 4.07 5.74
CA GLU A 102 -14.53 4.31 6.56
C GLU A 102 -15.54 5.22 5.87
N PHE A 103 -15.10 6.18 5.05
CA PHE A 103 -16.00 7.15 4.42
C PHE A 103 -16.78 6.60 3.21
N LYS A 104 -16.52 5.35 2.80
CA LYS A 104 -17.15 4.78 1.59
C LYS A 104 -18.52 4.15 1.84
N GLU A 105 -18.74 3.51 2.99
CA GLU A 105 -20.02 2.82 3.23
C GLU A 105 -21.16 3.80 3.50
N ASP A 106 -20.91 4.86 4.28
CA ASP A 106 -21.91 5.90 4.54
C ASP A 106 -22.33 6.64 3.27
N LEU A 107 -21.37 6.97 2.39
CA LEU A 107 -21.67 7.59 1.09
C LEU A 107 -22.47 6.66 0.16
N VAL A 108 -22.18 5.36 0.19
CA VAL A 108 -22.93 4.36 -0.58
C VAL A 108 -24.36 4.25 -0.05
N ASN A 109 -24.54 4.21 1.27
CA ASN A 109 -25.86 4.19 1.90
C ASN A 109 -26.65 5.48 1.63
N GLU A 110 -26.01 6.65 1.73
CA GLU A 110 -26.62 7.95 1.42
C GLU A 110 -27.07 8.01 -0.05
N ALA A 111 -26.23 7.55 -0.97
CA ALA A 111 -26.57 7.47 -2.39
C ALA A 111 -27.75 6.51 -2.63
N TYR A 112 -27.72 5.33 -1.99
CA TYR A 112 -28.80 4.36 -2.07
C TYR A 112 -30.13 4.94 -1.58
N GLU A 113 -30.14 5.56 -0.39
CA GLU A 113 -31.36 6.17 0.16
C GLU A 113 -31.90 7.30 -0.72
N ARG A 114 -31.02 8.13 -1.30
CA ARG A 114 -31.43 9.19 -2.25
C ARG A 114 -32.01 8.65 -3.55
N MET A 115 -31.57 7.48 -4.02
CA MET A 115 -32.09 6.86 -5.24
C MET A 115 -33.51 6.30 -5.10
N ARG A 116 -34.03 6.17 -3.87
CA ARG A 116 -35.35 5.56 -3.63
C ARG A 116 -36.52 6.47 -3.97
N TYR A 117 -36.29 7.76 -4.17
CA TYR A 117 -37.33 8.74 -4.42
C TYR A 117 -36.84 9.82 -5.39
N ASP A 118 -37.75 10.26 -6.26
CA ASP A 118 -37.50 11.40 -7.15
C ASP A 118 -37.96 12.69 -6.48
N VAL A 119 -37.14 13.73 -6.55
CA VAL A 119 -37.47 15.07 -6.06
C VAL A 119 -37.67 15.99 -7.25
N SER A 120 -38.89 16.51 -7.41
CA SER A 120 -39.15 17.63 -8.32
C SER A 120 -38.75 18.93 -7.61
N ALA A 121 -37.59 19.47 -7.97
CA ALA A 121 -37.06 20.69 -7.39
C ALA A 121 -36.85 21.77 -8.45
N SER A 122 -37.05 23.03 -8.07
CA SER A 122 -36.66 24.21 -8.84
C SER A 122 -35.62 24.98 -8.04
N HIS A 123 -34.60 25.53 -8.72
CA HIS A 123 -33.60 26.35 -8.05
C HIS A 123 -33.33 27.63 -8.84
N ILE A 124 -32.93 28.68 -8.11
CA ILE A 124 -32.46 29.95 -8.68
C ILE A 124 -31.00 30.12 -8.25
N LEU A 125 -30.11 30.21 -9.22
CA LEU A 125 -28.67 30.37 -8.98
C LEU A 125 -28.27 31.83 -9.03
N PHE A 126 -27.65 32.33 -7.96
CA PHE A 126 -27.01 33.64 -7.93
C PHE A 126 -25.50 33.47 -8.11
N LYS A 127 -24.97 33.96 -9.24
CA LYS A 127 -23.54 33.91 -9.51
C LYS A 127 -22.76 34.88 -8.60
N LEU A 128 -21.65 34.39 -8.07
CA LEU A 128 -20.63 35.14 -7.33
C LEU A 128 -19.26 34.83 -7.97
N ASP A 129 -18.35 35.81 -7.97
CA ASP A 129 -16.98 35.61 -8.42
C ASP A 129 -16.14 34.94 -7.32
N GLU A 130 -15.05 34.26 -7.71
CA GLU A 130 -14.19 33.53 -6.75
C GLU A 130 -13.59 34.45 -5.68
N ASN A 131 -13.34 35.71 -6.02
CA ASN A 131 -12.80 36.74 -5.13
C ASN A 131 -13.87 37.66 -4.51
N SER A 132 -15.14 37.21 -4.47
CA SER A 132 -16.24 37.99 -3.90
C SER A 132 -15.98 38.38 -2.45
N THR A 133 -16.32 39.61 -2.07
CA THR A 133 -16.21 40.03 -0.68
C THR A 133 -17.41 39.52 0.14
N PRO A 134 -17.32 39.43 1.47
CA PRO A 134 -18.46 39.09 2.32
C PRO A 134 -19.68 40.01 2.12
N SER A 135 -19.44 41.26 1.71
CA SER A 135 -20.52 42.22 1.38
C SER A 135 -21.30 41.78 0.14
N ASP A 136 -20.63 41.25 -0.88
CA ASP A 136 -21.25 40.78 -2.13
C ASP A 136 -22.12 39.54 -1.88
N THR A 137 -21.63 38.63 -1.03
CA THR A 137 -22.42 37.47 -0.56
C THR A 137 -23.67 37.92 0.19
N LEU A 138 -23.53 38.88 1.11
CA LEU A 138 -24.66 39.40 1.87
C LEU A 138 -25.70 40.08 0.97
N LEU A 139 -25.26 40.83 -0.04
CA LEU A 139 -26.14 41.44 -1.03
C LEU A 139 -26.94 40.38 -1.79
N LYS A 140 -26.27 39.36 -2.36
CA LYS A 140 -26.95 38.29 -3.12
C LYS A 140 -27.87 37.46 -2.22
N TYR A 141 -27.48 37.19 -0.98
CA TYR A 141 -28.33 36.51 0.01
C TYR A 141 -29.60 37.30 0.33
N ASN A 142 -29.49 38.62 0.50
CA ASN A 142 -30.63 39.49 0.74
C ASN A 142 -31.57 39.58 -0.48
N ILE A 143 -31.04 39.45 -1.70
CA ILE A 143 -31.85 39.33 -2.92
C ILE A 143 -32.57 37.97 -2.91
N ALA A 144 -31.85 36.88 -2.62
CA ALA A 144 -32.42 35.53 -2.57
C ALA A 144 -33.57 35.42 -1.54
N LYS A 145 -33.49 36.12 -0.40
CA LYS A 145 -34.55 36.17 0.61
C LYS A 145 -35.86 36.83 0.17
N LYS A 146 -35.83 37.62 -0.91
CA LYS A 146 -36.99 38.38 -1.39
C LYS A 146 -37.72 37.70 -2.55
N VAL A 147 -37.19 36.58 -3.01
CA VAL A 147 -37.76 35.72 -4.05
C VAL A 147 -38.44 34.54 -3.37
#